data_AF-A0A950K6U3-F1
#
_entry.id   AF-A0A950K6U3-F1
#
_cell.length_a   1.000
_cell.length_b   1.000
_cell.length_c   1.000
_cell.angle_alpha   90.00
_cell.angle_beta   90.00
_cell.angle_gamma   90.00
#
_symmetry.space_group_name_H-M   'P 1'
#
loop_
_entity.id
_entity.type
_entity.pdbx_description
1 polymer ?
#
loop_
_entity_poly.entity_id
_entity_poly.type
_entity_poly.pdbx_seq_one_letter_code
_entity_poly.pdbx_strand_id
1 'polypeptide(L)'
;GVFDDIVINMIDVGEETGELDKMLLKISDNYDAEVDAAVSALMSVMEPILIVGLGFTVGFIVVALFLPLISLLEGIGQKRH
;
A
#
# COMPACT_ATOMS: atom_id res chain seq x y z
N GLY A 1 -11.49 16.40 -18.38
CA GLY A 1 -10.53 17.50 -18.56
C GLY A 1 -9.26 17.15 -17.82
N VAL A 2 -8.16 17.85 -18.09
CA VAL A 2 -6.94 17.76 -17.25
C VAL A 2 -7.13 18.50 -15.92
N PHE A 3 -8.16 19.34 -15.83
CA PHE A 3 -8.58 20.06 -14.63
C PHE A 3 -9.96 19.57 -14.18
N ASP A 4 -10.10 19.41 -12.88
CA ASP A 4 -11.35 19.00 -12.23
C ASP A 4 -12.36 20.15 -12.21
N ASP A 5 -13.65 19.84 -12.20
CA ASP A 5 -14.73 20.84 -12.26
C ASP A 5 -14.71 21.77 -11.04
N ILE A 6 -14.16 21.29 -9.92
CA ILE A 6 -13.93 22.06 -8.68
C ILE A 6 -12.90 23.17 -8.91
N VAL A 7 -11.84 22.90 -9.66
CA VAL A 7 -10.78 23.87 -9.97
C VAL A 7 -11.33 25.00 -10.84
N ILE A 8 -12.14 24.66 -11.84
CA ILE A 8 -12.78 25.63 -12.73
C ILE A 8 -13.73 26.54 -11.93
N ASN A 9 -14.60 25.96 -11.11
CA ASN A 9 -15.51 26.73 -10.26
C ASN A 9 -14.78 27.64 -9.25
N MET A 10 -13.65 27.20 -8.69
CA MET A 10 -12.88 28.04 -7.77
C MET A 10 -12.20 29.21 -8.48
N ILE A 11 -11.75 29.03 -9.71
CA ILE A 11 -11.19 30.11 -10.53
C ILE A 11 -12.28 31.13 -10.86
N ASP A 12 -13.46 30.68 -11.31
CA ASP A 12 -14.59 31.56 -11.64
C ASP A 12 -15.04 32.38 -10.42
N VAL A 13 -15.17 31.74 -9.24
CA VAL A 13 -15.51 32.42 -7.99
C VAL A 13 -14.40 33.40 -7.56
N GLY A 14 -13.12 33.02 -7.74
CA GLY A 14 -11.99 33.87 -7.40
C GLY A 14 -11.88 35.11 -8.28
N GLU A 15 -12.25 34.99 -9.55
CA GLU A 15 -12.30 36.11 -10.48
C GLU A 15 -13.50 37.03 -10.20
N GLU A 16 -14.68 36.48 -9.92
CA GLU A 16 -15.89 37.24 -9.59
C GLU A 16 -15.77 38.02 -8.25
N THR A 17 -15.06 37.45 -7.28
CA THR A 17 -14.85 38.05 -5.94
C THR A 17 -13.56 38.86 -5.82
N GLY A 18 -12.68 38.81 -6.83
CA GLY A 18 -11.33 39.39 -6.77
C GLY A 18 -10.37 38.66 -5.82
N GLU A 19 -10.72 37.47 -5.32
CA GLU A 19 -9.92 36.65 -4.41
C GLU A 19 -9.20 35.48 -5.13
N LEU A 20 -8.83 35.64 -6.40
CA LEU A 20 -8.20 34.57 -7.21
C LEU A 20 -6.97 33.94 -6.54
N ASP A 21 -6.08 34.75 -5.95
CA ASP A 21 -4.88 34.26 -5.26
C ASP A 21 -5.21 33.27 -4.13
N LYS A 22 -6.24 33.59 -3.35
CA LYS A 22 -6.75 32.74 -2.26
C LYS A 22 -7.39 31.45 -2.79
N MET A 23 -8.06 31.52 -3.95
CA MET A 23 -8.63 30.34 -4.59
C MET A 23 -7.54 29.41 -5.14
N LEU A 24 -6.47 29.96 -5.73
CA LEU A 24 -5.32 29.18 -6.21
C LEU A 24 -4.58 28.47 -5.08
N LEU A 25 -4.38 29.15 -3.93
CA LEU A 25 -3.82 28.52 -2.74
C LEU A 25 -4.69 27.35 -2.26
N LYS A 26 -6.01 27.53 -2.26
CA LYS A 26 -6.95 26.47 -1.86
C LYS A 26 -6.96 25.28 -2.81
N ILE A 27 -6.78 25.53 -4.11
CA ILE A 27 -6.59 24.46 -5.10
C ILE A 27 -5.30 23.69 -4.79
N SER A 28 -4.18 24.38 -4.50
CA SER A 28 -2.92 23.75 -4.10
C SER A 28 -3.09 22.87 -2.87
N ASP A 29 -3.71 23.40 -1.80
CA ASP A 29 -3.96 22.66 -0.56
C ASP A 29 -4.80 21.39 -0.81
N ASN A 30 -5.79 21.47 -1.70
CA ASN A 30 -6.58 20.31 -2.10
C ASN A 30 -5.75 19.25 -2.83
N TYR A 31 -4.91 19.65 -3.80
CA TYR A 31 -4.03 18.71 -4.50
C TYR A 31 -3.03 18.05 -3.56
N ASP A 32 -2.44 18.79 -2.64
CA ASP A 32 -1.53 18.24 -1.62
C ASP A 32 -2.26 17.22 -0.73
N ALA A 33 -3.49 17.54 -0.30
CA ALA A 33 -4.31 16.61 0.49
C ALA A 33 -4.70 15.34 -0.30
N GLU A 34 -4.98 15.45 -1.60
CA GLU A 34 -5.25 14.31 -2.47
C GLU A 34 -4.02 13.42 -2.65
N VAL A 35 -2.84 14.02 -2.85
CA VAL A 35 -1.57 13.29 -2.93
C VAL A 35 -1.28 12.57 -1.63
N ASP A 36 -1.41 13.24 -0.48
CA ASP A 36 -1.20 12.63 0.83
C ASP A 36 -2.17 11.48 1.08
N ALA A 37 -3.46 11.65 0.75
CA ALA A 37 -4.45 10.60 0.86
C ALA A 37 -4.12 9.39 -0.03
N ALA A 38 -3.70 9.64 -1.27
CA ALA A 38 -3.29 8.59 -2.19
C ALA A 38 -2.04 7.83 -1.68
N VAL A 39 -1.03 8.55 -1.18
CA VAL A 39 0.17 7.95 -0.59
C VAL A 39 -0.18 7.12 0.64
N SER A 40 -1.02 7.64 1.54
CA SER A 40 -1.48 6.89 2.72
C SER A 40 -2.25 5.63 2.33
N ALA A 41 -3.11 5.69 1.33
CA ALA A 41 -3.84 4.53 0.83
C ALA A 41 -2.90 3.47 0.24
N LEU A 42 -1.89 3.90 -0.54
CA LEU A 42 -0.87 3.00 -1.08
C LEU A 42 -0.06 2.33 0.04
N MET A 43 0.37 3.08 1.05
CA MET A 43 1.08 2.52 2.21
C MET A 43 0.22 1.51 2.98
N SER A 44 -1.07 1.82 3.18
CA SER A 44 -2.01 0.92 3.87
C SER A 44 -2.18 -0.43 3.17
N VAL A 45 -2.10 -0.48 1.85
CA VAL A 45 -2.18 -1.73 1.08
C VAL A 45 -0.82 -2.44 1.01
N MET A 46 0.28 -1.69 1.05
CA MET A 46 1.62 -2.26 1.02
C MET A 46 1.94 -3.08 2.28
N GLU A 47 1.48 -2.65 3.44
CA GLU A 47 1.69 -3.35 4.72
C GLU A 47 1.16 -4.81 4.72
N PRO A 48 -0.10 -5.12 4.39
CA PRO A 48 -0.60 -6.49 4.37
C PRO A 48 0.10 -7.36 3.32
N ILE A 49 0.52 -6.79 2.18
CA ILE A 49 1.29 -7.51 1.16
C ILE A 49 2.62 -8.01 1.74
N LEU A 50 3.34 -7.14 2.46
CA LEU A 50 4.59 -7.50 3.10
C LEU A 50 4.41 -8.60 4.15
N ILE A 51 3.34 -8.53 4.96
CA ILE A 51 3.03 -9.55 5.97
C ILE A 51 2.72 -10.90 5.32
N VAL A 52 1.90 -10.92 4.26
CA VAL A 52 1.57 -12.15 3.52
C VAL A 52 2.82 -12.73 2.87
N GLY A 53 3.66 -11.90 2.25
CA GLY A 53 4.92 -12.34 1.63
C GLY A 53 5.91 -12.91 2.64
N LEU A 54 6.05 -12.28 3.81
CA LEU A 54 6.88 -12.78 4.91
C LEU A 54 6.34 -14.12 5.44
N GLY A 55 5.02 -14.20 5.69
CA GLY A 55 4.36 -15.42 6.14
C GLY A 55 4.55 -16.59 5.18
N PHE A 56 4.42 -16.33 3.87
CA PHE A 56 4.68 -17.32 2.84
C PHE A 56 6.15 -17.79 2.86
N THR A 57 7.10 -16.85 2.93
CA THR A 57 8.54 -17.16 2.93
C THR A 57 8.92 -18.01 4.15
N VAL A 58 8.44 -17.62 5.34
CA VAL A 58 8.70 -18.37 6.58
C VAL A 58 8.02 -19.74 6.54
N GLY A 59 6.76 -19.80 6.09
CA GLY A 59 6.04 -21.07 5.94
C GLY A 59 6.74 -22.04 5.00
N PHE A 60 7.25 -21.54 3.87
CA PHE A 60 8.04 -22.32 2.93
C PHE A 60 9.30 -22.90 3.58
N ILE A 61 10.05 -22.10 4.34
CA ILE A 61 11.25 -22.55 5.07
C ILE A 61 10.90 -23.65 6.07
N VAL A 62 9.82 -23.47 6.84
CA VAL A 62 9.36 -24.47 7.82
C VAL A 62 9.07 -25.81 7.13
N VAL A 63 8.30 -25.82 6.06
CA VAL A 63 8.00 -27.06 5.31
C VAL A 63 9.27 -27.70 4.76
N ALA A 64 10.18 -26.90 4.19
CA ALA A 64 11.46 -27.38 3.66
C ALA A 64 12.36 -28.02 4.72
N LEU A 65 12.27 -27.60 5.99
CA LEU A 65 13.03 -28.18 7.10
C LEU A 65 12.33 -29.37 7.76
N PHE A 66 11.00 -29.34 7.90
CA PHE A 66 10.25 -30.39 8.56
C PHE A 66 10.17 -31.68 7.74
N LEU A 67 9.99 -31.59 6.42
CA LEU A 67 9.95 -32.76 5.53
C LEU A 67 11.20 -33.66 5.67
N PRO A 68 12.44 -33.15 5.52
CA PRO A 68 13.63 -33.99 5.66
C PRO A 68 13.82 -34.51 7.10
N LEU A 69 13.40 -33.75 8.12
CA LEU A 69 13.48 -34.20 9.50
C LEU A 69 12.60 -35.45 9.74
N ILE A 70 11.38 -35.47 9.19
CA ILE A 70 10.50 -36.64 9.26
C ILE A 70 11.13 -37.83 8.53
N SER A 71 11.66 -37.62 7.32
CA SER A 71 12.32 -38.68 6.56
C SER A 71 13.53 -39.28 7.28
N LEU A 72 14.29 -38.45 8.01
CA LEU A 72 15.41 -38.92 8.84
C LEU A 72 14.92 -39.76 10.03
N LEU A 73 13.84 -39.36 10.69
CA LEU A 73 13.24 -40.11 11.80
C LEU A 73 12.71 -41.47 11.34
N GLU A 74 12.04 -41.54 10.19
CA GLU A 74 11.56 -42.79 9.58
C GLU A 74 12.73 -43.73 9.22
N GLY A 75 13.78 -43.19 8.57
CA GLY A 75 14.96 -43.96 8.21
C GLY A 75 15.74 -44.51 9.42
N ILE A 76 15.75 -43.80 10.54
CA ILE A 76 16.35 -44.28 11.80
C ILE A 76 15.48 -45.37 12.44
N GLY A 77 14.15 -45.23 12.39
CA GLY A 77 13.21 -46.24 12.88
C GLY A 77 13.32 -47.57 12.13
N GLN A 78 13.57 -47.53 10.82
CA GLN A 78 13.72 -48.72 9.98
C GLN A 78 15.01 -49.50 10.25
N LYS A 79 16.07 -48.86 10.77
CA LYS A 79 17.37 -49.49 11.06
C LYS A 79 17.41 -50.28 12.38
N ARG A 80 16.31 -50.28 13.15
CA ARG A 80 16.21 -50.87 14.50
C ARG A 80 15.34 -52.14 14.55
N HIS A 81 14.80 -52.55 13.41
CA HIS A 81 14.34 -53.93 13.13
C HIS A 81 15.37 -54.64 12.26
#